data_AF-A0AAN7CAE5-F1
#
_entry.id   AF-A0AAN7CAE5-F1
#
_cell.length_a   1.000
_cell.length_b   1.000
_cell.length_c   1.000
_cell.angle_alpha   90.00
_cell.angle_beta   90.00
_cell.angle_gamma   90.00
#
_symmetry.space_group_name_H-M   'P 1'
#
loop_
_entity.id
_entity.type
_entity.pdbx_description
1 polymer ?
#
loop_
_entity_poly.entity_id
_entity_poly.type
_entity_poly.pdbx_seq_one_letter_code
_entity_poly.pdbx_strand_id
1 'polypeptide(L)'
;MRSFAAILNRGSWRRNASVAAGIAAAVIVYAWVDLHYSLPWNPDRPTFQRFPAGPLANACDGLESPAANNDTNAADAPIPNLVHYIWLLADPAVFSLSFKVFVSVYSSHLFLRPDRIYFHTDAAPELWDRAKASGDTWTKRVLNIPGVTPNFIENPRVTSQGVEIDTFGAKSDFIRADALRTFGGLYLDVDAVPLRDLAPLRHAGFASVVGGAVALAPKYTGFVNTGVWLSRPHSTLTEIFYKAMDAFYNGVWAISVDILSDLAYRLQALPGEVLILHPRAFAPASWEVADQKRLFEPHPGTPSATAYGGVLDDAAGQPKELRNTCTDALAWLRDRELAGRMESWEMDFSATYVLHAFDDDINKIWGWDGKITLKYVLARQSNYARAVYPAVWHAVKTGIIPKEETL
;
A
#
# COMPACT_ATOMS: atom_id res chain seq x y z
N MET A 1 42.66 -33.41 71.29
CA MET A 1 41.35 -32.74 71.08
C MET A 1 41.10 -32.67 69.57
N ARG A 2 39.91 -33.11 69.14
CA ARG A 2 39.60 -33.52 67.75
C ARG A 2 39.32 -32.32 66.84
N SER A 3 39.78 -32.45 65.60
CA SER A 3 39.67 -31.51 64.47
C SER A 3 38.21 -31.21 64.09
N PHE A 4 37.89 -29.93 63.93
CA PHE A 4 36.63 -29.37 63.43
C PHE A 4 36.54 -29.50 61.90
N ALA A 5 36.67 -30.73 61.38
CA ALA A 5 36.52 -31.03 59.96
C ALA A 5 35.37 -32.03 59.77
N ALA A 6 34.14 -31.52 59.77
CA ALA A 6 32.98 -32.01 59.02
C ALA A 6 31.69 -31.40 59.60
N ILE A 7 31.01 -30.59 58.78
CA ILE A 7 29.56 -30.64 58.47
C ILE A 7 29.34 -29.44 57.52
N LEU A 8 29.80 -29.58 56.28
CA LEU A 8 29.19 -28.89 55.15
C LEU A 8 28.38 -29.94 54.41
N ASN A 9 27.07 -29.83 54.59
CA ASN A 9 26.05 -30.77 54.18
C ASN A 9 26.04 -30.91 52.65
N ARG A 10 26.58 -32.02 52.12
CA ARG A 10 26.68 -32.31 50.66
C ARG A 10 25.34 -32.23 49.92
N GLY A 11 24.20 -32.31 50.62
CA GLY A 11 22.87 -32.19 50.03
C GLY A 11 22.44 -30.77 49.66
N SER A 12 22.92 -29.72 50.35
CA SER A 12 22.52 -28.33 50.04
C SER A 12 23.28 -27.78 48.83
N TRP A 13 24.52 -28.23 48.62
CA TRP A 13 25.35 -27.79 47.50
C TRP A 13 24.78 -28.22 46.14
N ARG A 14 24.21 -29.44 46.05
CA ARG A 14 23.54 -29.91 44.84
C ARG A 14 22.27 -29.12 44.52
N ARG A 15 21.43 -28.83 45.52
CA ARG A 15 20.23 -27.98 45.30
C ARG A 15 20.59 -26.56 44.90
N ASN A 16 21.58 -25.97 45.53
CA ASN A 16 22.03 -24.61 45.21
C ASN A 16 22.72 -24.55 43.83
N ALA A 17 23.44 -25.60 43.44
CA ALA A 17 24.03 -25.71 42.10
C ALA A 17 22.97 -25.82 41.00
N SER A 18 21.88 -26.58 41.22
CA SER A 18 20.77 -26.67 40.26
C SER A 18 20.03 -25.35 40.09
N VAL A 19 19.81 -24.61 41.18
CA VAL A 19 19.17 -23.28 41.13
C VAL A 19 20.09 -22.27 40.44
N ALA A 20 21.39 -22.28 40.77
CA ALA A 20 22.37 -21.41 40.11
C ALA A 20 22.49 -21.70 38.61
N ALA A 21 22.46 -22.98 38.20
CA ALA A 21 22.46 -23.36 36.79
C ALA A 21 21.18 -22.92 36.06
N GLY A 22 20.02 -23.02 36.72
CA GLY A 22 18.75 -22.54 36.18
C GLY A 22 18.72 -21.02 35.97
N ILE A 23 19.23 -20.26 36.94
CA ILE A 23 19.37 -18.80 36.84
C ILE A 23 20.37 -18.43 35.74
N ALA A 24 21.52 -19.09 35.68
CA ALA A 24 22.51 -18.84 34.63
C ALA A 24 21.96 -19.14 33.23
N ALA A 25 21.21 -20.24 33.06
CA ALA A 25 20.55 -20.57 31.80
C ALA A 25 19.49 -19.52 31.43
N ALA A 26 18.67 -19.06 32.39
CA ALA A 26 17.69 -18.00 32.16
C ALA A 26 18.37 -16.67 31.78
N VAL A 27 19.48 -16.30 32.42
CA VAL A 27 20.27 -15.11 32.08
C VAL A 27 20.92 -15.25 30.72
N ILE A 28 21.43 -16.43 30.34
CA ILE A 28 21.99 -16.67 29.01
C ILE A 28 20.91 -16.60 27.95
N VAL A 29 19.73 -17.19 28.17
CA VAL A 29 18.60 -17.11 27.23
C VAL A 29 18.09 -15.69 27.13
N TYR A 30 17.92 -14.99 28.26
CA TYR A 30 17.50 -13.60 28.27
C TYR A 30 18.54 -12.71 27.58
N ALA A 31 19.82 -12.85 27.90
CA ALA A 31 20.90 -12.11 27.24
C ALA A 31 21.06 -12.51 25.77
N TRP A 32 20.74 -13.74 25.38
CA TRP A 32 20.73 -14.15 23.97
C TRP A 32 19.55 -13.54 23.23
N VAL A 33 18.35 -13.56 23.81
CA VAL A 33 17.16 -12.87 23.28
C VAL A 33 17.42 -11.36 23.22
N ASP A 34 17.91 -10.75 24.29
CA ASP A 34 18.25 -9.33 24.35
C ASP A 34 19.43 -8.99 23.42
N LEU A 35 20.43 -9.87 23.22
CA LEU A 35 21.40 -9.66 22.13
C LEU A 35 20.73 -9.79 20.76
N HIS A 36 19.88 -10.78 20.52
CA HIS A 36 19.31 -11.00 19.19
C HIS A 36 18.27 -9.96 18.80
N TYR A 37 17.55 -9.41 19.77
CA TYR A 37 16.46 -8.45 19.58
C TYR A 37 16.85 -7.01 19.99
N SER A 38 17.91 -6.83 20.78
CA SER A 38 18.36 -5.54 21.32
C SER A 38 19.82 -5.22 20.98
N LEU A 39 20.59 -6.11 20.31
CA LEU A 39 21.78 -5.65 19.59
C LEU A 39 21.31 -4.60 18.59
N PRO A 40 21.94 -3.42 18.63
CA PRO A 40 21.49 -2.28 17.86
C PRO A 40 21.45 -2.70 16.40
N TRP A 41 20.30 -2.42 15.79
CA TRP A 41 20.21 -1.91 14.42
C TRP A 41 21.61 -1.60 13.89
N ASN A 42 22.20 -2.56 13.16
CA ASN A 42 23.50 -2.35 12.56
C ASN A 42 23.26 -1.39 11.40
N PRO A 43 23.61 -0.09 11.53
CA PRO A 43 23.31 0.89 10.49
C PRO A 43 23.97 0.51 9.16
N ASP A 44 25.05 -0.28 9.24
CA ASP A 44 25.89 -0.65 8.11
C ASP A 44 25.45 -1.96 7.43
N ARG A 45 24.50 -2.70 8.01
CA ARG A 45 23.81 -3.78 7.31
C ARG A 45 22.48 -3.22 6.80
N PRO A 46 22.39 -2.82 5.52
CA PRO A 46 21.09 -2.49 4.98
C PRO A 46 20.17 -3.69 5.22
N THR A 47 19.02 -3.45 5.84
CA THR A 47 17.92 -4.42 5.92
C THR A 47 17.40 -4.79 4.52
N PHE A 48 17.82 -4.04 3.50
CA PHE A 48 17.45 -4.18 2.11
C PHE A 48 18.58 -4.78 1.29
N GLN A 49 18.21 -5.67 0.38
CA GLN A 49 19.11 -6.13 -0.68
C GLN A 49 19.53 -4.93 -1.55
N ARG A 50 20.83 -4.75 -1.76
CA ARG A 50 21.35 -3.75 -2.71
C ARG A 50 21.57 -4.39 -4.07
N PHE A 51 21.21 -3.66 -5.13
CA PHE A 51 21.40 -4.12 -6.50
C PHE A 51 22.55 -3.38 -7.18
N PRO A 52 23.48 -4.10 -7.84
CA PRO A 52 24.63 -3.47 -8.47
C PRO A 52 24.20 -2.58 -9.64
N ALA A 53 24.81 -1.40 -9.78
CA ALA A 53 24.47 -0.49 -10.88
C ALA A 53 25.04 -0.92 -12.25
N GLY A 54 26.04 -1.82 -12.27
CA GLY A 54 26.74 -2.24 -13.49
C GLY A 54 25.80 -2.74 -14.61
N PRO A 55 24.89 -3.70 -14.32
CA PRO A 55 23.90 -4.16 -15.30
C PRO A 55 22.90 -3.09 -15.77
N LEU A 56 22.85 -1.91 -15.13
CA LEU A 56 21.94 -0.81 -15.43
C LEU A 56 22.66 0.38 -16.10
N ALA A 57 23.92 0.21 -16.53
CA ALA A 57 24.74 1.32 -17.00
C ALA A 57 24.14 2.09 -18.18
N ASN A 58 23.33 1.42 -19.00
CA ASN A 58 22.64 1.97 -20.17
C ASN A 58 21.16 2.28 -19.90
N ALA A 59 20.71 2.25 -18.64
CA ALA A 59 19.29 2.39 -18.33
C ALA A 59 18.72 3.76 -18.74
N CYS A 60 19.57 4.77 -18.81
CA CYS A 60 19.21 6.13 -19.19
C CYS A 60 19.69 6.52 -20.60
N ASP A 61 20.15 5.57 -21.41
CA ASP A 61 20.67 5.86 -22.75
C ASP A 61 19.55 6.45 -23.64
N GLY A 62 19.85 7.58 -24.28
CA GLY A 62 18.89 8.28 -25.15
C GLY A 62 17.87 9.16 -24.43
N LEU A 63 17.94 9.26 -23.09
CA LEU A 63 17.18 10.27 -22.36
C LEU A 63 17.87 11.63 -22.48
N GLU A 64 17.10 12.67 -22.81
CA GLU A 64 17.61 14.04 -22.77
C GLU A 64 17.99 14.40 -21.34
N SER A 65 19.17 15.02 -21.18
CA SER A 65 19.58 15.50 -19.85
C SER A 65 18.58 16.59 -19.40
N PRO A 66 18.06 16.53 -18.17
CA PRO A 66 17.13 17.56 -17.66
C PRO A 66 17.69 18.99 -17.77
N ALA A 67 19.03 19.12 -17.80
CA ALA A 67 19.74 20.40 -17.89
C ALA A 67 19.89 20.96 -19.32
N ALA A 68 19.51 20.20 -20.37
CA ALA A 68 19.69 20.65 -21.76
C ALA A 68 18.53 21.55 -22.24
N ASN A 69 17.36 21.46 -21.60
CA ASN A 69 16.25 22.37 -21.86
C ASN A 69 16.28 23.50 -20.82
N ASN A 70 16.64 24.71 -21.26
CA ASN A 70 16.48 25.97 -20.52
C ASN A 70 15.00 26.29 -20.17
N ASP A 71 14.09 25.34 -20.37
CA ASP A 71 12.73 25.36 -19.85
C ASP A 71 12.77 24.97 -18.37
N THR A 72 12.90 25.98 -17.52
CA THR A 72 12.58 25.89 -16.08
C THR A 72 11.19 25.26 -15.83
N ASN A 73 10.33 25.17 -16.84
CA ASN A 73 9.01 24.57 -16.79
C ASN A 73 8.98 23.03 -16.72
N ALA A 74 9.97 22.30 -17.25
CA ALA A 74 9.90 20.83 -17.33
C ALA A 74 10.29 20.14 -16.00
N ALA A 75 11.29 20.68 -15.30
CA ALA A 75 11.70 20.20 -13.98
C ALA A 75 10.65 20.47 -12.90
N ASP A 76 9.78 21.47 -13.11
CA ASP A 76 8.71 21.88 -12.20
C ASP A 76 7.33 21.34 -12.61
N ALA A 77 7.22 20.63 -13.74
CA ALA A 77 5.95 20.11 -14.23
C ALA A 77 5.32 19.14 -13.21
N PRO A 78 4.05 19.26 -12.84
CA PRO A 78 3.44 18.33 -11.89
C PRO A 78 3.37 16.92 -12.48
N ILE A 79 3.34 15.92 -11.61
CA ILE A 79 3.04 14.55 -12.02
C ILE A 79 1.66 14.52 -12.71
N PRO A 80 1.52 13.91 -13.91
CA PRO A 80 0.25 13.84 -14.65
C PRO A 80 -0.89 13.28 -13.79
N ASN A 81 -2.12 13.72 -14.01
CA ASN A 81 -3.29 13.20 -13.30
C ASN A 81 -3.92 12.02 -14.04
N LEU A 82 -3.10 11.03 -14.36
CA LEU A 82 -3.49 9.77 -14.99
C LEU A 82 -3.46 8.68 -13.92
N VAL A 83 -4.47 7.81 -13.87
CA VAL A 83 -4.51 6.68 -12.94
C VAL A 83 -4.33 5.38 -13.71
N HIS A 84 -3.53 4.47 -13.18
CA HIS A 84 -3.19 3.18 -13.79
C HIS A 84 -3.54 2.04 -12.86
N TYR A 85 -4.45 1.17 -13.31
CA TYR A 85 -4.75 -0.13 -12.72
C TYR A 85 -4.31 -1.24 -13.66
N ILE A 86 -3.89 -2.37 -13.11
CA ILE A 86 -3.58 -3.57 -13.89
C ILE A 86 -4.65 -4.63 -13.61
N TRP A 87 -5.21 -5.18 -14.68
CA TRP A 87 -6.20 -6.25 -14.61
C TRP A 87 -5.93 -7.29 -15.68
N LEU A 88 -5.24 -8.36 -15.31
CA LEU A 88 -4.97 -9.50 -16.18
C LEU A 88 -6.03 -10.57 -16.00
N LEU A 89 -6.45 -11.17 -17.10
CA LEU A 89 -7.49 -12.19 -17.09
C LEU A 89 -6.93 -13.53 -16.61
N ALA A 90 -7.57 -14.10 -15.58
CA ALA A 90 -7.31 -15.49 -15.18
C ALA A 90 -7.91 -16.48 -16.20
N ASP A 91 -9.10 -16.16 -16.72
CA ASP A 91 -9.73 -16.84 -17.85
C ASP A 91 -9.85 -15.84 -19.01
N PRO A 92 -9.18 -16.07 -20.16
CA PRO A 92 -9.25 -15.18 -21.32
C PRO A 92 -10.67 -14.92 -21.87
N ALA A 93 -11.67 -15.70 -21.48
CA ALA A 93 -13.06 -15.53 -21.87
C ALA A 93 -13.88 -14.69 -20.88
N VAL A 94 -13.37 -14.42 -19.67
CA VAL A 94 -14.14 -13.81 -18.57
C VAL A 94 -13.45 -12.56 -18.06
N PHE A 95 -14.08 -11.41 -18.30
CA PHE A 95 -13.72 -10.14 -17.67
C PHE A 95 -14.72 -9.85 -16.55
N SER A 96 -14.29 -10.00 -15.30
CA SER A 96 -15.12 -9.74 -14.12
C SER A 96 -14.34 -8.91 -13.09
N LEU A 97 -14.99 -7.91 -12.51
CA LEU A 97 -14.44 -7.06 -11.46
C LEU A 97 -15.34 -7.15 -10.22
N SER A 98 -14.72 -7.14 -9.04
CA SER A 98 -15.44 -7.28 -7.78
C SER A 98 -15.89 -5.93 -7.21
N PHE A 99 -16.72 -5.98 -6.15
CA PHE A 99 -17.07 -4.79 -5.37
C PHE A 99 -15.84 -4.05 -4.83
N LYS A 100 -14.79 -4.76 -4.42
CA LYS A 100 -13.54 -4.13 -3.95
C LYS A 100 -12.90 -3.26 -5.04
N VAL A 101 -12.85 -3.78 -6.27
CA VAL A 101 -12.31 -3.02 -7.41
C VAL A 101 -13.17 -1.80 -7.68
N PHE A 102 -14.50 -1.93 -7.61
CA PHE A 102 -15.40 -0.78 -7.69
C PHE A 102 -15.07 0.28 -6.64
N VAL A 103 -14.85 -0.10 -5.38
CA VAL A 103 -14.50 0.84 -4.30
C VAL A 103 -13.21 1.59 -4.62
N SER A 104 -12.15 0.89 -5.06
CA SER A 104 -10.87 1.52 -5.42
C SER A 104 -11.04 2.49 -6.60
N VAL A 105 -11.58 2.02 -7.73
CA VAL A 105 -11.70 2.83 -8.96
C VAL A 105 -12.65 4.01 -8.78
N TYR A 106 -13.77 3.80 -8.09
CA TYR A 106 -14.71 4.89 -7.83
C TYR A 106 -14.12 5.93 -6.88
N SER A 107 -13.33 5.51 -5.89
CA SER A 107 -12.61 6.44 -5.02
C SER A 107 -11.56 7.25 -5.79
N SER A 108 -10.86 6.63 -6.75
CA SER A 108 -9.97 7.34 -7.68
C SER A 108 -10.72 8.38 -8.50
N HIS A 109 -11.85 8.02 -9.09
CA HIS A 109 -12.70 8.96 -9.84
C HIS A 109 -13.16 10.13 -8.97
N LEU A 110 -13.64 9.85 -7.75
CA LEU A 110 -14.20 10.83 -6.84
C LEU A 110 -13.13 11.81 -6.31
N PHE A 111 -12.04 11.28 -5.75
CA PHE A 111 -11.08 12.10 -5.00
C PHE A 111 -9.95 12.65 -5.85
N LEU A 112 -9.50 11.89 -6.85
CA LEU A 112 -8.35 12.29 -7.68
C LEU A 112 -8.78 13.10 -8.90
N ARG A 113 -10.04 12.92 -9.34
CA ARG A 113 -10.62 13.54 -10.56
C ARG A 113 -9.65 13.46 -11.74
N PRO A 114 -9.17 12.25 -12.10
CA PRO A 114 -8.13 12.09 -13.09
C PRO A 114 -8.63 12.45 -14.48
N ASP A 115 -7.71 12.86 -15.35
CA ASP A 115 -8.01 13.07 -16.77
C ASP A 115 -8.43 11.76 -17.43
N ARG A 116 -7.88 10.64 -16.92
CA ARG A 116 -8.14 9.29 -17.41
C ARG A 116 -7.78 8.23 -16.36
N ILE A 117 -8.53 7.13 -16.38
CA ILE A 117 -8.24 5.91 -15.61
C ILE A 117 -7.97 4.79 -16.60
N TYR A 118 -6.72 4.36 -16.71
CA TYR A 118 -6.31 3.25 -17.53
C TYR A 118 -6.47 1.92 -16.78
N PHE A 119 -7.10 0.96 -17.46
CA PHE A 119 -6.99 -0.45 -17.14
C PHE A 119 -6.02 -1.10 -18.12
N HIS A 120 -4.81 -1.41 -17.66
CA HIS A 120 -3.84 -2.21 -18.39
C HIS A 120 -4.27 -3.68 -18.33
N THR A 121 -4.71 -4.23 -19.47
CA THR A 121 -5.35 -5.54 -19.52
C THR A 121 -4.96 -6.33 -20.75
N ASP A 122 -4.89 -7.66 -20.63
CA ASP A 122 -4.70 -8.60 -21.73
C ASP A 122 -6.03 -9.10 -22.34
N ALA A 123 -7.14 -8.44 -22.00
CA ALA A 123 -8.44 -8.70 -22.60
C ALA A 123 -8.48 -8.35 -24.10
N ALA A 124 -9.18 -9.15 -24.89
CA ALA A 124 -9.53 -8.77 -26.26
C ALA A 124 -10.49 -7.55 -26.25
N PRO A 125 -10.39 -6.62 -27.22
CA PRO A 125 -11.28 -5.46 -27.30
C PRO A 125 -12.77 -5.82 -27.25
N GLU A 126 -13.17 -6.90 -27.93
CA GLU A 126 -14.56 -7.33 -27.96
C GLU A 126 -15.03 -7.87 -26.60
N LEU A 127 -14.14 -8.46 -25.81
CA LEU A 127 -14.46 -8.91 -24.47
C LEU A 127 -14.65 -7.72 -23.53
N TRP A 128 -13.81 -6.69 -23.64
CA TRP A 128 -13.97 -5.44 -22.90
C TRP A 128 -15.32 -4.78 -23.18
N ASP A 129 -15.67 -4.64 -24.46
CA ASP A 129 -16.94 -4.04 -24.87
C ASP A 129 -18.16 -4.85 -24.37
N ARG A 130 -18.09 -6.19 -24.46
CA ARG A 130 -19.10 -7.07 -23.88
C ARG A 130 -19.19 -6.93 -22.36
N ALA A 131 -18.06 -6.88 -21.65
CA ALA A 131 -18.05 -6.74 -20.20
C ALA A 131 -18.66 -5.40 -19.76
N LYS A 132 -18.38 -4.33 -20.51
CA LYS A 132 -18.94 -3.00 -20.27
C LYS A 132 -20.46 -2.95 -20.49
N ALA A 133 -20.97 -3.68 -21.49
CA ALA A 133 -22.40 -3.70 -21.82
C ALA A 133 -23.20 -4.71 -20.97
N SER A 134 -22.66 -5.92 -20.78
CA SER A 134 -23.40 -7.08 -20.26
C SER A 134 -22.65 -7.86 -19.18
N GLY A 135 -21.54 -7.34 -18.62
CA GLY A 135 -20.86 -7.94 -17.48
C GLY A 135 -21.75 -8.01 -16.23
N ASP A 136 -21.20 -8.60 -15.16
CA ASP A 136 -21.85 -8.58 -13.85
C ASP A 136 -22.01 -7.14 -13.33
N THR A 137 -22.79 -6.99 -12.25
CA THR A 137 -23.16 -5.69 -11.69
C THR A 137 -21.95 -4.80 -11.41
N TRP A 138 -20.89 -5.32 -10.81
CA TRP A 138 -19.73 -4.53 -10.42
C TRP A 138 -18.83 -4.23 -11.61
N THR A 139 -18.64 -5.20 -12.51
CA THR A 139 -17.92 -5.02 -13.77
C THR A 139 -18.51 -3.88 -14.58
N LYS A 140 -19.82 -3.90 -14.84
CA LYS A 140 -20.49 -2.83 -15.58
C LYS A 140 -20.33 -1.50 -14.87
N ARG A 141 -20.48 -1.45 -13.53
CA ARG A 141 -20.30 -0.20 -12.78
C ARG A 141 -18.89 0.35 -12.96
N VAL A 142 -17.85 -0.46 -12.78
CA VAL A 142 -16.47 0.00 -12.92
C VAL A 142 -16.18 0.49 -14.34
N LEU A 143 -16.51 -0.31 -15.36
CA LEU A 143 -16.17 0.00 -16.75
C LEU A 143 -16.97 1.18 -17.34
N ASN A 144 -18.06 1.58 -16.67
CA ASN A 144 -18.86 2.75 -17.04
C ASN A 144 -18.59 3.99 -16.16
N ILE A 145 -17.62 3.95 -15.24
CA ILE A 145 -17.14 5.15 -14.56
C ILE A 145 -16.54 6.11 -15.62
N PRO A 146 -16.89 7.41 -15.61
CA PRO A 146 -16.34 8.36 -16.56
C PRO A 146 -14.81 8.41 -16.52
N GLY A 147 -14.18 8.34 -17.70
CA GLY A 147 -12.72 8.36 -17.84
C GLY A 147 -12.04 6.99 -17.77
N VAL A 148 -12.77 5.91 -17.43
CA VAL A 148 -12.23 4.54 -17.50
C VAL A 148 -12.07 4.10 -18.95
N THR A 149 -10.85 3.70 -19.31
CA THR A 149 -10.49 3.26 -20.66
C THR A 149 -9.52 2.09 -20.60
N PRO A 150 -9.62 1.13 -21.55
CA PRO A 150 -8.64 0.07 -21.64
C PRO A 150 -7.33 0.61 -22.20
N ASN A 151 -6.23 0.01 -21.75
CA ASN A 151 -4.96 -0.06 -22.47
C ASN A 151 -4.66 -1.54 -22.68
N PHE A 152 -4.86 -2.03 -23.91
CA PHE A 152 -4.64 -3.43 -24.24
C PHE A 152 -3.15 -3.72 -24.32
N ILE A 153 -2.68 -4.68 -23.54
CA ILE A 153 -1.26 -5.03 -23.42
C ILE A 153 -1.04 -6.53 -23.64
N GLU A 154 0.19 -6.87 -24.02
CA GLU A 154 0.63 -8.26 -24.01
C GLU A 154 1.08 -8.65 -22.60
N ASN A 155 0.64 -9.83 -22.16
CA ASN A 155 1.00 -10.36 -20.85
C ASN A 155 2.48 -10.78 -20.85
N PRO A 156 3.35 -10.18 -19.99
CA PRO A 156 4.77 -10.52 -19.95
C PRO A 156 4.97 -11.97 -19.48
N ARG A 157 5.85 -12.71 -20.16
CA ARG A 157 6.06 -14.15 -19.91
C ARG A 157 7.48 -14.51 -19.51
N VAL A 158 8.46 -13.73 -19.95
CA VAL A 158 9.87 -14.04 -19.76
C VAL A 158 10.69 -12.75 -19.76
N THR A 159 11.74 -12.69 -18.96
CA THR A 159 12.73 -11.60 -19.01
C THR A 159 13.68 -11.78 -20.21
N SER A 160 14.46 -10.76 -20.54
CA SER A 160 15.52 -10.85 -21.56
C SER A 160 16.57 -11.94 -21.24
N GLN A 161 16.70 -12.31 -19.97
CA GLN A 161 17.62 -13.34 -19.48
C GLN A 161 16.99 -14.74 -19.44
N GLY A 162 15.74 -14.90 -19.90
CA GLY A 162 15.06 -16.20 -19.95
C GLY A 162 14.40 -16.62 -18.64
N VAL A 163 14.23 -15.73 -17.66
CA VAL A 163 13.53 -16.04 -16.40
C VAL A 163 12.04 -15.94 -16.62
N GLU A 164 11.30 -17.01 -16.30
CA GLU A 164 9.84 -17.07 -16.45
C GLU A 164 9.12 -16.11 -15.49
N ILE A 165 8.11 -15.42 -16.00
CA ILE A 165 7.24 -14.50 -15.26
C ILE A 165 5.85 -15.14 -15.17
N ASP A 166 5.65 -16.02 -14.20
CA ASP A 166 4.46 -16.88 -14.11
C ASP A 166 3.37 -16.36 -13.17
N THR A 167 3.74 -15.69 -12.08
CA THR A 167 2.79 -15.17 -11.09
C THR A 167 2.10 -13.88 -11.54
N PHE A 168 0.83 -13.71 -11.17
CA PHE A 168 0.08 -12.46 -11.41
C PHE A 168 0.78 -11.24 -10.81
N GLY A 169 1.32 -11.36 -9.60
CA GLY A 169 2.06 -10.29 -8.93
C GLY A 169 3.26 -9.84 -9.75
N ALA A 170 4.10 -10.78 -10.19
CA ALA A 170 5.26 -10.44 -11.01
C ALA A 170 4.86 -9.78 -12.34
N LYS A 171 3.85 -10.31 -13.03
CA LYS A 171 3.33 -9.69 -14.27
C LYS A 171 2.88 -8.25 -14.05
N SER A 172 2.18 -8.00 -12.94
CA SER A 172 1.76 -6.65 -12.54
C SER A 172 2.95 -5.73 -12.26
N ASP A 173 4.04 -6.25 -11.71
CA ASP A 173 5.26 -5.47 -11.45
C ASP A 173 5.96 -5.02 -12.74
N PHE A 174 5.98 -5.85 -13.78
CA PHE A 174 6.52 -5.45 -15.09
C PHE A 174 5.63 -4.42 -15.79
N ILE A 175 4.31 -4.65 -15.78
CA ILE A 175 3.36 -3.74 -16.45
C ILE A 175 3.30 -2.38 -15.73
N ARG A 176 3.38 -2.33 -14.39
CA ARG A 176 3.37 -1.05 -13.66
C ARG A 176 4.62 -0.22 -13.96
N ALA A 177 5.78 -0.89 -14.09
CA ALA A 177 7.03 -0.25 -14.47
C ALA A 177 6.89 0.41 -15.85
N ASP A 178 6.38 -0.33 -16.84
CA ASP A 178 6.18 0.18 -18.19
C ASP A 178 5.13 1.31 -18.26
N ALA A 179 4.02 1.15 -17.54
CA ALA A 179 2.96 2.15 -17.49
C ALA A 179 3.45 3.49 -16.92
N LEU A 180 4.11 3.47 -15.76
CA LEU A 180 4.65 4.68 -15.14
C LEU A 180 5.79 5.30 -15.95
N ARG A 181 6.67 4.47 -16.53
CA ARG A 181 7.73 4.95 -17.41
C ARG A 181 7.14 5.67 -18.64
N THR A 182 6.14 5.10 -19.28
CA THR A 182 5.59 5.60 -20.55
C THR A 182 4.62 6.76 -20.37
N PHE A 183 3.71 6.66 -19.40
CA PHE A 183 2.63 7.64 -19.22
C PHE A 183 2.86 8.58 -18.04
N GLY A 184 3.72 8.21 -17.09
CA GLY A 184 3.73 8.81 -15.76
C GLY A 184 2.42 8.53 -15.03
N GLY A 185 1.99 9.47 -14.19
CA GLY A 185 0.74 9.39 -13.46
C GLY A 185 0.85 8.71 -12.11
N LEU A 186 -0.24 8.09 -11.69
CA LEU A 186 -0.40 7.37 -10.44
C LEU A 186 -0.75 5.91 -10.76
N TYR A 187 0.12 5.00 -10.33
CA TYR A 187 -0.20 3.58 -10.26
C TYR A 187 -0.90 3.25 -8.94
N LEU A 188 -1.94 2.41 -9.02
CA LEU A 188 -2.65 1.84 -7.87
C LEU A 188 -2.84 0.34 -8.07
N ASP A 189 -2.46 -0.45 -7.06
CA ASP A 189 -3.00 -1.81 -6.92
C ASP A 189 -4.53 -1.73 -6.78
N VAL A 190 -5.26 -2.76 -7.21
CA VAL A 190 -6.74 -2.73 -7.24
C VAL A 190 -7.39 -2.72 -5.84
N ASP A 191 -6.60 -2.98 -4.80
CA ASP A 191 -6.94 -2.88 -3.39
C ASP A 191 -6.36 -1.62 -2.71
N ALA A 192 -5.75 -0.72 -3.48
CA ALA A 192 -5.34 0.61 -3.03
C ALA A 192 -6.45 1.63 -3.28
N VAL A 193 -7.00 2.20 -2.20
CA VAL A 193 -8.18 3.07 -2.23
C VAL A 193 -7.81 4.50 -1.86
N PRO A 194 -7.88 5.47 -2.80
CA PRO A 194 -7.69 6.88 -2.47
C PRO A 194 -8.73 7.36 -1.44
N LEU A 195 -8.27 8.09 -0.43
CA LEU A 195 -9.13 8.66 0.61
C LEU A 195 -9.28 10.19 0.50
N ARG A 196 -8.43 10.82 -0.33
CA ARG A 196 -8.42 12.27 -0.58
C ARG A 196 -7.61 12.59 -1.85
N ASP A 197 -7.65 13.86 -2.26
CA ASP A 197 -6.91 14.37 -3.42
C ASP A 197 -5.38 14.23 -3.23
N LEU A 198 -4.69 13.79 -4.28
CA LEU A 198 -3.23 13.64 -4.35
C LEU A 198 -2.55 14.84 -5.04
N ALA A 199 -3.30 15.86 -5.47
CA ALA A 199 -2.75 17.06 -6.09
C ALA A 199 -1.58 17.67 -5.30
N PRO A 200 -1.61 17.79 -3.94
CA PRO A 200 -0.46 18.32 -3.21
C PRO A 200 0.83 17.52 -3.41
N LEU A 201 0.72 16.19 -3.55
CA LEU A 201 1.87 15.31 -3.80
C LEU A 201 2.33 15.37 -5.26
N ARG A 202 1.39 15.45 -6.21
CA ARG A 202 1.72 15.64 -7.63
C ARG A 202 2.45 16.96 -7.92
N HIS A 203 2.17 18.00 -7.14
CA HIS A 203 2.78 19.33 -7.28
C HIS A 203 3.92 19.57 -6.28
N ALA A 204 4.41 18.55 -5.58
CA ALA A 204 5.46 18.69 -4.57
C ALA A 204 6.87 18.98 -5.14
N GLY A 205 7.02 19.02 -6.48
CA GLY A 205 8.30 19.26 -7.15
C GLY A 205 9.17 18.01 -7.32
N PHE A 206 8.66 16.82 -6.98
CA PHE A 206 9.38 15.56 -7.15
C PHE A 206 8.94 14.83 -8.43
N ALA A 207 9.89 14.21 -9.12
CA ALA A 207 9.64 13.42 -10.31
C ALA A 207 8.95 12.09 -9.98
N SER A 208 9.22 11.51 -8.81
CA SER A 208 8.57 10.32 -8.28
C SER A 208 8.22 10.46 -6.81
N VAL A 209 7.05 9.97 -6.42
CA VAL A 209 6.59 9.90 -5.02
C VAL A 209 6.17 8.47 -4.71
N VAL A 210 6.80 7.88 -3.69
CA VAL A 210 6.48 6.55 -3.16
C VAL A 210 6.20 6.65 -1.66
N GLY A 211 5.47 5.68 -1.11
CA GLY A 211 5.24 5.60 0.33
C GLY A 211 6.22 4.63 0.98
N GLY A 212 6.58 4.83 2.24
CA GLY A 212 7.07 3.72 3.05
C GLY A 212 5.99 2.66 3.24
N ALA A 213 6.37 1.44 3.56
CA ALA A 213 5.47 0.36 3.98
C ALA A 213 5.50 0.23 5.51
N VAL A 214 4.31 0.12 6.12
CA VAL A 214 4.22 -0.34 7.52
C VAL A 214 4.56 -1.83 7.52
N ALA A 215 5.37 -2.24 8.49
CA ALA A 215 5.69 -3.64 8.75
C ALA A 215 5.76 -3.87 10.26
N LEU A 216 5.32 -5.04 10.70
CA LEU A 216 5.41 -5.50 12.08
C LEU A 216 6.71 -6.28 12.30
N ALA A 217 7.15 -7.05 11.30
CA ALA A 217 8.41 -7.78 11.37
C ALA A 217 9.62 -6.86 11.05
N PRO A 218 10.66 -6.81 11.91
CA PRO A 218 11.81 -5.92 11.73
C PRO A 218 12.55 -6.09 10.39
N LYS A 219 12.53 -7.29 9.81
CA LYS A 219 13.17 -7.60 8.52
C LYS A 219 12.54 -6.87 7.32
N TYR A 220 11.32 -6.36 7.46
CA TYR A 220 10.60 -5.63 6.42
C TYR A 220 10.57 -4.11 6.69
N THR A 221 11.16 -3.67 7.81
CA THR A 221 11.22 -2.26 8.17
C THR A 221 11.93 -1.47 7.08
N GLY A 222 11.27 -0.42 6.61
CA GLY A 222 11.74 0.54 5.61
C GLY A 222 11.63 0.04 4.16
N PHE A 223 10.92 -1.06 3.89
CA PHE A 223 10.42 -1.29 2.53
C PHE A 223 9.57 -0.10 2.07
N VAL A 224 9.60 0.17 0.78
CA VAL A 224 8.64 1.09 0.15
C VAL A 224 7.39 0.33 -0.28
N ASN A 225 6.26 1.01 -0.32
CA ASN A 225 5.03 0.49 -0.89
C ASN A 225 5.12 0.52 -2.42
N THR A 226 4.96 -0.63 -3.06
CA THR A 226 4.96 -0.75 -4.53
C THR A 226 3.58 -0.60 -5.15
N GLY A 227 2.51 -0.71 -4.35
CA GLY A 227 1.13 -0.63 -4.82
C GLY A 227 0.56 0.77 -4.97
N VAL A 228 1.32 1.80 -4.59
CA VAL A 228 0.97 3.20 -4.78
C VAL A 228 2.23 3.95 -5.17
N TRP A 229 2.30 4.42 -6.42
CA TRP A 229 3.47 5.11 -6.93
C TRP A 229 3.05 6.20 -7.92
N LEU A 230 3.46 7.43 -7.63
CA LEU A 230 3.30 8.57 -8.53
C LEU A 230 4.61 8.82 -9.26
N SER A 231 4.58 9.06 -10.57
CA SER A 231 5.78 9.41 -11.32
C SER A 231 5.50 10.29 -12.54
N ARG A 232 6.46 11.13 -12.91
CA ARG A 232 6.53 11.74 -14.24
C ARG A 232 6.91 10.65 -15.25
N PRO A 233 6.43 10.74 -16.50
CA PRO A 233 6.94 9.85 -17.54
C PRO A 233 8.46 10.02 -17.67
N HIS A 234 9.16 8.92 -17.90
CA HIS A 234 10.61 8.87 -18.08
C HIS A 234 11.42 9.49 -16.92
N SER A 235 10.92 9.44 -15.68
CA SER A 235 11.71 9.82 -14.51
C SER A 235 12.93 8.89 -14.35
N THR A 236 13.99 9.38 -13.71
CA THR A 236 15.20 8.57 -13.46
C THR A 236 14.86 7.27 -12.74
N LEU A 237 14.00 7.33 -11.70
CA LEU A 237 13.56 6.15 -10.96
C LEU A 237 12.81 5.15 -11.85
N THR A 238 11.87 5.59 -12.70
CA THR A 238 11.07 4.67 -13.52
C THR A 238 11.90 4.01 -14.62
N GLU A 239 12.82 4.74 -15.25
CA GLU A 239 13.73 4.21 -16.28
C GLU A 239 14.68 3.17 -15.70
N ILE A 240 15.32 3.48 -14.56
CA ILE A 240 16.22 2.53 -13.89
C ILE A 240 15.44 1.33 -13.36
N PHE A 241 14.26 1.54 -12.75
CA PHE A 241 13.44 0.46 -12.23
C PHE A 241 12.97 -0.49 -13.34
N TYR A 242 12.51 0.04 -14.47
CA TYR A 242 12.09 -0.77 -15.62
C TYR A 242 13.21 -1.71 -16.10
N LYS A 243 14.43 -1.19 -16.24
CA LYS A 243 15.60 -2.01 -16.61
C LYS A 243 16.03 -2.96 -15.51
N ALA A 244 15.94 -2.54 -14.25
CA ALA A 244 16.27 -3.36 -13.09
C ALA A 244 15.34 -4.56 -12.94
N MET A 245 14.04 -4.40 -13.23
CA MET A 245 13.10 -5.51 -13.25
C MET A 245 13.52 -6.58 -14.27
N ASP A 246 13.88 -6.19 -15.49
CA ASP A 246 14.37 -7.15 -16.49
C ASP A 246 15.71 -7.81 -16.10
N ALA A 247 16.64 -7.03 -15.52
CA ALA A 247 17.98 -7.50 -15.19
C ALA A 247 18.07 -8.36 -13.92
N PHE A 248 17.26 -8.09 -12.90
CA PHE A 248 17.40 -8.69 -11.57
C PHE A 248 16.22 -9.56 -11.14
N TYR A 249 15.12 -9.56 -11.89
CA TYR A 249 14.03 -10.48 -11.59
C TYR A 249 14.51 -11.93 -11.65
N ASN A 250 14.21 -12.67 -10.60
CA ASN A 250 14.73 -14.01 -10.34
C ASN A 250 13.62 -15.04 -10.09
N GLY A 251 12.37 -14.71 -10.41
CA GLY A 251 11.21 -15.56 -10.15
C GLY A 251 10.70 -15.55 -8.70
N VAL A 252 11.37 -14.84 -7.78
CA VAL A 252 10.96 -14.80 -6.36
C VAL A 252 9.93 -13.70 -6.12
N TRP A 253 8.89 -14.02 -5.36
CA TRP A 253 7.88 -13.06 -4.92
C TRP A 253 8.51 -11.88 -4.16
N ALA A 254 7.99 -10.67 -4.41
CA ALA A 254 8.42 -9.40 -3.80
C ALA A 254 9.85 -8.90 -4.13
N ILE A 255 10.56 -9.51 -5.08
CA ILE A 255 11.86 -8.96 -5.55
C ILE A 255 11.73 -7.52 -6.09
N SER A 256 10.56 -7.18 -6.66
CA SER A 256 10.22 -5.82 -7.09
C SER A 256 10.21 -4.80 -5.94
N VAL A 257 9.78 -5.23 -4.74
CA VAL A 257 9.80 -4.40 -3.53
C VAL A 257 11.23 -4.12 -3.11
N ASP A 258 12.10 -5.12 -3.15
CA ASP A 258 13.53 -4.96 -2.84
C ASP A 258 14.20 -4.01 -3.85
N ILE A 259 13.97 -4.22 -5.14
CA ILE A 259 14.52 -3.37 -6.22
C ILE A 259 14.04 -1.92 -6.05
N LEU A 260 12.72 -1.70 -5.88
CA LEU A 260 12.18 -0.35 -5.75
C LEU A 260 12.69 0.33 -4.48
N SER A 261 12.80 -0.41 -3.37
CA SER A 261 13.33 0.12 -2.11
C SER A 261 14.78 0.59 -2.27
N ASP A 262 15.68 -0.26 -2.81
CA ASP A 262 17.09 0.12 -3.02
C ASP A 262 17.21 1.37 -3.91
N LEU A 263 16.50 1.38 -5.04
CA LEU A 263 16.55 2.48 -5.99
C LEU A 263 15.95 3.76 -5.41
N ALA A 264 14.80 3.69 -4.74
CA ALA A 264 14.16 4.87 -4.13
C ALA A 264 15.08 5.54 -3.11
N TYR A 265 15.71 4.78 -2.21
CA TYR A 265 16.63 5.35 -1.21
C TYR A 265 17.89 5.95 -1.81
N ARG A 266 18.45 5.30 -2.84
CA ARG A 266 19.67 5.79 -3.50
C ARG A 266 19.39 7.05 -4.33
N LEU A 267 18.25 7.09 -5.00
CA LEU A 267 17.85 8.23 -5.84
C LEU A 267 17.21 9.36 -5.05
N GLN A 268 16.78 9.14 -3.80
CA GLN A 268 16.36 10.22 -2.89
C GLN A 268 17.45 11.28 -2.67
N ALA A 269 18.73 10.91 -2.82
CA ALA A 269 19.85 11.85 -2.74
C ALA A 269 19.88 12.85 -3.92
N LEU A 270 19.18 12.55 -5.02
CA LEU A 270 19.07 13.45 -6.17
C LEU A 270 17.93 14.46 -5.90
N PRO A 271 18.22 15.78 -5.92
CA PRO A 271 17.21 16.79 -5.67
C PRO A 271 16.00 16.65 -6.60
N GLY A 272 14.80 16.59 -6.03
CA GLY A 272 13.56 16.52 -6.81
C GLY A 272 13.33 15.20 -7.55
N GLU A 273 14.14 14.16 -7.37
CA GLU A 273 13.88 12.88 -8.05
C GLU A 273 12.87 12.03 -7.27
N VAL A 274 13.19 11.64 -6.03
CA VAL A 274 12.32 10.75 -5.22
C VAL A 274 11.93 11.40 -3.90
N LEU A 275 10.61 11.47 -3.66
CA LEU A 275 10.05 11.70 -2.33
C LEU A 275 9.54 10.40 -1.74
N ILE A 276 10.10 10.00 -0.61
CA ILE A 276 9.62 8.85 0.18
C ILE A 276 8.75 9.40 1.32
N LEU A 277 7.46 9.08 1.28
CA LEU A 277 6.51 9.50 2.31
C LEU A 277 6.57 8.59 3.54
N HIS A 278 6.07 9.13 4.66
CA HIS A 278 5.87 8.36 5.88
C HIS A 278 5.03 7.09 5.61
N PRO A 279 5.32 5.93 6.24
CA PRO A 279 4.66 4.66 5.93
C PRO A 279 3.12 4.68 5.95
N ARG A 280 2.53 5.47 6.85
CA ARG A 280 1.07 5.61 6.96
C ARG A 280 0.40 6.41 5.84
N ALA A 281 1.17 7.02 4.94
CA ALA A 281 0.63 7.84 3.86
C ALA A 281 -0.10 7.00 2.80
N PHE A 282 0.47 5.85 2.41
CA PHE A 282 -0.07 4.94 1.39
C PHE A 282 -0.41 3.54 1.91
N ALA A 283 0.22 3.08 3.00
CA ALA A 283 0.01 1.75 3.55
C ALA A 283 -0.02 1.78 5.09
N PRO A 284 -1.09 2.31 5.71
CA PRO A 284 -1.20 2.45 7.18
C PRO A 284 -1.34 1.13 7.95
N ALA A 285 -1.48 0.01 7.24
CA ALA A 285 -1.44 -1.36 7.76
C ALA A 285 -0.52 -2.21 6.87
N SER A 286 0.14 -3.21 7.45
CA SER A 286 0.94 -4.19 6.72
C SER A 286 0.10 -5.33 6.14
N TRP A 287 0.72 -6.16 5.30
CA TRP A 287 0.15 -7.42 4.80
C TRP A 287 0.10 -8.53 5.85
N GLU A 288 0.60 -8.29 7.06
CA GLU A 288 0.65 -9.32 8.11
C GLU A 288 -0.73 -9.49 8.76
N VAL A 289 -1.12 -10.74 9.07
CA VAL A 289 -2.45 -11.11 9.58
C VAL A 289 -2.95 -10.22 10.71
N ALA A 290 -2.08 -9.82 11.64
CA ALA A 290 -2.47 -8.98 12.77
C ALA A 290 -2.96 -7.59 12.33
N ASP A 291 -2.32 -7.01 11.31
CA ASP A 291 -2.69 -5.72 10.76
C ASP A 291 -3.90 -5.83 9.80
N GLN A 292 -3.98 -6.92 9.02
CA GLN A 292 -5.20 -7.22 8.26
C GLN A 292 -6.41 -7.38 9.19
N LYS A 293 -6.25 -8.09 10.32
CA LYS A 293 -7.29 -8.23 11.34
C LYS A 293 -7.70 -6.86 11.88
N ARG A 294 -6.73 -6.02 12.27
CA ARG A 294 -7.00 -4.65 12.73
C ARG A 294 -7.74 -3.81 11.69
N LEU A 295 -7.47 -4.01 10.41
CA LEU A 295 -8.11 -3.28 9.33
C LEU A 295 -9.54 -3.79 9.03
N PHE A 296 -9.75 -5.10 8.97
CA PHE A 296 -10.97 -5.69 8.41
C PHE A 296 -11.95 -6.30 9.43
N GLU A 297 -11.50 -6.68 10.63
CA GLU A 297 -12.37 -7.35 11.61
C GLU A 297 -13.59 -6.47 11.95
N PRO A 298 -14.83 -7.00 11.80
CA PRO A 298 -16.02 -6.28 12.23
C PRO A 298 -16.15 -6.23 13.76
N HIS A 299 -16.67 -5.11 14.25
CA HIS A 299 -17.03 -4.87 15.65
C HIS A 299 -18.56 -4.72 15.77
N PRO A 300 -19.33 -5.82 15.78
CA PRO A 300 -20.80 -5.82 15.67
C PRO A 300 -21.54 -5.17 16.85
N GLY A 301 -20.85 -4.92 17.97
CA GLY A 301 -21.38 -4.21 19.13
C GLY A 301 -21.24 -2.68 19.07
N THR A 302 -20.49 -2.14 18.11
CA THR A 302 -20.36 -0.70 17.91
C THR A 302 -21.52 -0.21 17.05
N PRO A 303 -22.33 0.77 17.52
CA PRO A 303 -23.33 1.42 16.68
C PRO A 303 -22.67 1.94 15.41
N SER A 304 -23.37 1.88 14.27
CA SER A 304 -22.86 2.48 13.04
C SER A 304 -22.57 3.94 13.33
N ALA A 305 -21.28 4.31 13.45
CA ALA A 305 -20.88 5.56 14.08
C ALA A 305 -21.64 6.72 13.45
N THR A 306 -22.51 7.36 14.22
CA THR A 306 -23.06 8.65 13.86
C THR A 306 -21.91 9.64 13.96
N ALA A 307 -21.38 10.06 12.82
CA ALA A 307 -20.46 11.19 12.67
C ALA A 307 -19.15 11.09 13.46
N TYR A 308 -18.12 10.51 12.85
CA TYR A 308 -16.80 11.16 12.91
C TYR A 308 -16.45 11.60 11.50
N GLY A 309 -16.17 12.90 11.38
CA GLY A 309 -16.13 13.65 10.13
C GLY A 309 -15.32 12.95 9.05
N GLY A 310 -16.03 12.23 8.19
CA GLY A 310 -15.48 11.81 6.93
C GLY A 310 -15.01 13.05 6.17
N VAL A 311 -14.10 12.81 5.24
CA VAL A 311 -13.68 13.80 4.25
C VAL A 311 -14.88 14.24 3.41
N LEU A 312 -16.11 13.73 3.57
CA LEU A 312 -17.30 14.20 2.87
C LEU A 312 -18.33 14.79 3.85
N ASP A 313 -19.02 15.85 3.44
CA ASP A 313 -20.13 16.44 4.19
C ASP A 313 -21.34 15.47 4.16
N ASP A 314 -21.80 14.99 5.32
CA ASP A 314 -22.86 13.96 5.45
C ASP A 314 -24.16 14.34 4.72
N ALA A 315 -24.39 15.64 4.53
CA ALA A 315 -25.51 16.18 3.77
C ALA A 315 -25.29 16.10 2.24
N ALA A 316 -24.11 16.48 1.74
CA ALA A 316 -23.87 16.76 0.31
C ALA A 316 -23.03 15.70 -0.43
N GLY A 317 -22.34 14.80 0.26
CA GLY A 317 -21.42 13.83 -0.37
C GLY A 317 -20.21 14.49 -1.06
N GLN A 318 -20.01 15.79 -0.84
CA GLN A 318 -18.89 16.59 -1.34
C GLN A 318 -17.72 16.49 -0.37
N PRO A 319 -16.47 16.47 -0.84
CA PRO A 319 -15.31 16.58 0.03
C PRO A 319 -15.43 17.79 0.95
N LYS A 320 -15.58 17.54 2.26
CA LYS A 320 -15.48 18.54 3.32
C LYS A 320 -14.09 19.12 3.24
N GLU A 321 -13.97 20.30 2.63
CA GLU A 321 -12.79 21.13 2.77
C GLU A 321 -12.59 21.39 4.27
N LEU A 322 -11.55 20.76 4.83
CA LEU A 322 -11.07 21.13 6.15
C LEU A 322 -10.62 22.59 6.05
N ARG A 323 -11.36 23.49 6.72
CA ARG A 323 -10.90 24.86 6.91
C ARG A 323 -9.60 24.77 7.71
N ASN A 324 -8.49 25.16 7.11
CA ASN A 324 -7.16 25.00 7.67
C ASN A 324 -6.75 26.20 8.52
N THR A 325 -7.61 26.65 9.44
CA THR A 325 -7.18 27.62 10.46
C THR A 325 -6.47 26.87 11.60
N CYS A 326 -5.58 27.55 12.31
CA CYS A 326 -4.94 27.00 13.51
C CYS A 326 -6.00 26.57 14.55
N THR A 327 -7.08 27.34 14.69
CA THR A 327 -8.19 27.04 15.60
C THR A 327 -8.93 25.77 15.21
N ASP A 328 -9.24 25.59 13.92
CA ASP A 328 -9.91 24.39 13.42
C ASP A 328 -9.03 23.14 13.60
N ALA A 329 -7.73 23.25 13.32
CA ALA A 329 -6.77 22.17 13.52
C ALA A 329 -6.65 21.78 15.00
N LEU A 330 -6.57 22.76 15.91
CA LEU A 330 -6.53 22.50 17.35
C LEU A 330 -7.83 21.91 17.87
N ALA A 331 -8.99 22.37 17.38
CA ALA A 331 -10.28 21.79 17.73
C ALA A 331 -10.36 20.33 17.28
N TRP A 332 -9.93 20.03 16.06
CA TRP A 332 -9.87 18.67 15.54
C TRP A 332 -8.94 17.76 16.37
N LEU A 333 -7.74 18.24 16.74
CA LEU A 333 -6.82 17.49 17.60
C LEU A 333 -7.44 17.21 18.98
N ARG A 334 -8.00 18.23 19.62
CA ARG A 334 -8.65 18.10 20.94
C ARG A 334 -9.80 17.12 20.89
N ASP A 335 -10.63 17.19 19.85
CA ASP A 335 -11.75 16.26 19.68
C ASP A 335 -11.28 14.81 19.63
N ARG A 336 -10.07 14.54 19.13
CA ARG A 336 -9.50 13.18 19.08
C ARG A 336 -8.79 12.75 20.36
N GLU A 337 -8.31 13.68 21.17
CA GLU A 337 -7.74 13.38 22.48
C GLU A 337 -8.81 13.12 23.55
N LEU A 338 -10.04 13.60 23.34
CA LEU A 338 -11.14 13.41 24.28
C LEU A 338 -11.54 11.93 24.40
N ALA A 339 -11.27 11.37 25.59
CA ALA A 339 -11.62 10.00 25.94
C ALA A 339 -13.11 9.70 25.70
N GLY A 340 -13.39 8.53 25.13
CA GLY A 340 -14.76 8.05 24.84
C GLY A 340 -15.34 8.52 23.51
N ARG A 341 -14.58 9.26 22.69
CA ARG A 341 -15.01 9.65 21.32
C ARG A 341 -14.49 8.75 20.20
N MET A 342 -13.40 8.04 20.44
CA MET A 342 -12.85 7.05 19.52
C MET A 342 -12.88 5.68 20.19
N GLU A 343 -13.33 4.67 19.45
CA GLU A 343 -13.22 3.29 19.90
C GLU A 343 -11.75 2.87 19.97
N SER A 344 -11.40 1.99 20.91
CA SER A 344 -10.00 1.56 21.11
C SER A 344 -9.40 0.79 19.94
N TRP A 345 -10.25 0.26 19.04
CA TRP A 345 -9.85 -0.44 17.83
C TRP A 345 -9.71 0.48 16.61
N GLU A 346 -10.14 1.73 16.69
CA GLU A 346 -10.14 2.65 15.57
C GLU A 346 -8.72 3.01 15.10
N MET A 347 -8.54 2.97 13.78
CA MET A 347 -7.34 3.41 13.10
C MET A 347 -7.45 4.87 12.69
N ASP A 348 -6.35 5.59 12.86
CA ASP A 348 -6.19 6.95 12.40
C ASP A 348 -5.72 7.00 10.93
N PHE A 349 -6.63 7.41 10.04
CA PHE A 349 -6.33 7.63 8.62
C PHE A 349 -6.05 9.10 8.27
N SER A 350 -5.88 10.00 9.25
CA SER A 350 -5.69 11.44 9.00
C SER A 350 -4.43 11.76 8.20
N ALA A 351 -3.38 10.94 8.30
CA ALA A 351 -2.16 11.05 7.48
C ALA A 351 -2.23 10.24 6.17
N THR A 352 -3.30 9.47 5.96
CA THR A 352 -3.42 8.52 4.85
C THR A 352 -4.08 9.18 3.64
N TYR A 353 -3.32 9.25 2.54
CA TYR A 353 -3.83 9.68 1.24
C TYR A 353 -4.48 8.54 0.47
N VAL A 354 -3.85 7.37 0.52
CA VAL A 354 -4.32 6.13 -0.11
C VAL A 354 -4.24 5.02 0.93
N LEU A 355 -5.29 4.21 1.02
CA LEU A 355 -5.31 3.00 1.84
C LEU A 355 -5.01 1.80 0.93
N HIS A 356 -3.75 1.37 0.88
CA HIS A 356 -3.40 0.05 0.34
C HIS A 356 -3.85 -1.02 1.35
N ALA A 357 -4.92 -1.75 1.00
CA ALA A 357 -5.64 -2.64 1.91
C ALA A 357 -5.38 -4.12 1.61
N PHE A 358 -4.17 -4.58 1.94
CA PHE A 358 -3.73 -5.96 1.78
C PHE A 358 -4.72 -6.95 2.40
N ASP A 359 -5.22 -7.90 1.62
CA ASP A 359 -6.28 -8.79 2.07
C ASP A 359 -6.02 -10.29 1.85
N ASP A 360 -4.76 -10.67 1.59
CA ASP A 360 -4.36 -12.05 1.28
C ASP A 360 -4.80 -13.07 2.34
N ASP A 361 -4.96 -12.63 3.59
CA ASP A 361 -5.20 -13.47 4.76
C ASP A 361 -6.50 -13.11 5.51
N ILE A 362 -7.42 -12.36 4.90
CA ILE A 362 -8.70 -11.99 5.55
C ILE A 362 -9.56 -13.20 5.91
N ASN A 363 -9.43 -14.28 5.16
CA ASN A 363 -10.09 -15.55 5.42
C ASN A 363 -9.59 -16.24 6.70
N LYS A 364 -8.45 -15.82 7.27
CA LYS A 364 -7.92 -16.30 8.55
C LYS A 364 -8.51 -15.56 9.76
N ILE A 365 -9.29 -14.49 9.55
CA ILE A 365 -9.93 -13.74 10.63
C ILE A 365 -11.12 -14.53 11.18
N TRP A 366 -11.00 -14.99 12.42
CA TRP A 366 -12.03 -15.80 13.07
C TRP A 366 -13.30 -15.00 13.39
N GLY A 367 -14.48 -15.61 13.18
CA GLY A 367 -15.77 -15.00 13.54
C GLY A 367 -16.38 -14.09 12.47
N TRP A 368 -15.75 -13.97 11.30
CA TRP A 368 -16.24 -13.22 10.14
C TRP A 368 -16.08 -14.06 8.87
N ASP A 369 -16.91 -13.82 7.85
CA ASP A 369 -16.93 -14.59 6.60
C ASP A 369 -15.85 -14.17 5.59
N GLY A 370 -15.02 -13.18 5.95
CA GLY A 370 -13.96 -12.65 5.10
C GLY A 370 -14.48 -11.85 3.89
N LYS A 371 -15.77 -11.50 3.83
CA LYS A 371 -16.35 -10.86 2.65
C LYS A 371 -16.53 -9.36 2.82
N ILE A 372 -15.83 -8.61 1.98
CA ILE A 372 -16.03 -7.17 1.82
C ILE A 372 -17.21 -6.94 0.87
N THR A 373 -18.37 -6.64 1.42
CA THR A 373 -19.62 -6.40 0.69
C THR A 373 -20.11 -4.96 0.86
N LEU A 374 -21.08 -4.54 0.04
CA LEU A 374 -21.76 -3.25 0.22
C LEU A 374 -22.32 -3.12 1.65
N LYS A 375 -23.01 -4.16 2.14
CA LYS A 375 -23.53 -4.22 3.51
C LYS A 375 -22.44 -4.05 4.56
N TYR A 376 -21.30 -4.72 4.39
CA TYR A 376 -20.15 -4.59 5.28
C TYR A 376 -19.64 -3.15 5.37
N VAL A 377 -19.49 -2.46 4.23
CA VAL A 377 -19.04 -1.06 4.19
C VAL A 377 -20.08 -0.14 4.83
N LEU A 378 -21.37 -0.30 4.48
CA LEU A 378 -22.45 0.53 5.01
C LEU A 378 -22.64 0.35 6.53
N ALA A 379 -22.30 -0.81 7.09
CA ALA A 379 -22.34 -1.04 8.53
C ALA A 379 -21.34 -0.16 9.29
N ARG A 380 -20.19 0.18 8.69
CA ARG A 380 -19.11 0.98 9.30
C ARG A 380 -18.54 0.38 10.60
N GLN A 381 -18.54 -0.95 10.68
CA GLN A 381 -18.13 -1.71 11.86
C GLN A 381 -16.67 -2.19 11.81
N SER A 382 -15.89 -1.80 10.81
CA SER A 382 -14.45 -2.05 10.74
C SER A 382 -13.70 -0.80 10.30
N ASN A 383 -12.39 -0.79 10.45
CA ASN A 383 -11.55 0.31 10.01
C ASN A 383 -11.59 0.50 8.49
N TYR A 384 -11.53 -0.60 7.72
CA TYR A 384 -11.69 -0.55 6.27
C TYR A 384 -13.07 0.03 5.89
N ALA A 385 -14.15 -0.50 6.47
CA ALA A 385 -15.50 -0.06 6.17
C ALA A 385 -15.66 1.44 6.42
N ARG A 386 -15.13 1.95 7.55
CA ARG A 386 -15.14 3.38 7.86
C ARG A 386 -14.31 4.22 6.89
N ALA A 387 -13.12 3.76 6.54
CA ALA A 387 -12.22 4.49 5.63
C ALA A 387 -12.83 4.67 4.24
N VAL A 388 -13.44 3.62 3.68
CA VAL A 388 -13.98 3.64 2.31
C VAL A 388 -15.46 4.03 2.22
N TYR A 389 -16.16 4.09 3.35
CA TYR A 389 -17.56 4.49 3.43
C TYR A 389 -17.88 5.79 2.67
N PRO A 390 -17.08 6.88 2.75
CA PRO A 390 -17.43 8.12 2.07
C PRO A 390 -17.62 7.93 0.56
N ALA A 391 -16.71 7.23 -0.11
CA ALA A 391 -16.83 6.96 -1.55
C ALA A 391 -18.05 6.10 -1.88
N VAL A 392 -18.29 5.02 -1.11
CA VAL A 392 -19.44 4.13 -1.32
C VAL A 392 -20.76 4.86 -1.08
N TRP A 393 -20.83 5.68 -0.03
CA TRP A 393 -22.01 6.47 0.29
C TRP A 393 -22.28 7.54 -0.76
N HIS A 394 -21.22 8.18 -1.29
CA HIS A 394 -21.35 9.09 -2.42
C HIS A 394 -21.95 8.37 -3.64
N ALA A 395 -21.47 7.16 -3.98
CA ALA A 395 -22.05 6.36 -5.07
C ALA A 395 -23.54 6.02 -4.87
N VAL A 396 -23.96 5.76 -3.62
CA VAL A 396 -25.37 5.56 -3.28
C VAL A 396 -26.18 6.85 -3.46
N LYS A 397 -25.66 7.97 -2.95
CA LYS A 397 -26.34 9.29 -3.04
C LYS A 397 -26.52 9.76 -4.48
N THR A 398 -25.55 9.47 -5.35
CA THR A 398 -25.60 9.84 -6.78
C THR A 398 -26.30 8.82 -7.66
N GLY A 399 -26.78 7.70 -7.09
CA GLY A 399 -27.55 6.69 -7.81
C GLY A 399 -26.70 5.72 -8.65
N ILE A 400 -25.38 5.74 -8.52
CA ILE A 400 -24.48 4.75 -9.15
C ILE A 400 -24.67 3.37 -8.50
N ILE A 401 -24.86 3.36 -7.18
CA ILE A 401 -25.41 2.22 -6.45
C ILE A 401 -26.88 2.54 -6.16
N PRO A 402 -27.83 1.76 -6.70
CA PRO A 402 -29.25 1.93 -6.41
C PRO A 402 -29.54 1.79 -4.92
N LYS A 403 -30.45 2.61 -4.39
CA LYS A 403 -30.78 2.61 -2.95
C LYS A 403 -31.39 1.28 -2.51
N GLU A 404 -32.04 0.56 -3.40
CA GLU A 404 -32.65 -0.74 -3.14
C GLU A 404 -31.60 -1.81 -2.78
N GLU A 405 -30.36 -1.65 -3.24
CA GLU A 405 -29.23 -2.54 -2.91
C GLU A 405 -28.61 -2.25 -1.52
N THR A 406 -29.10 -1.20 -0.83
CA THR A 406 -28.59 -0.78 0.49
C THR A 406 -29.39 -1.32 1.67
N LEU A 407 -30.51 -2.01 1.41
CA LEU A 407 -31.46 -2.53 2.39
C LEU A 407 -31.10 -3.93 2.91
#